data_AF-A0A940AH08-F1
#
_entry.id   AF-A0A940AH08-F1
#
_cell.length_a   1.000
_cell.length_b   1.000
_cell.length_c   1.000
_cell.angle_alpha   90.00
_cell.angle_beta   90.00
_cell.angle_gamma   90.00
#
_symmetry.space_group_name_H-M   'P 1'
#
loop_
_entity.id
_entity.type
_entity.pdbx_description
1 polymer ?
#
loop_
_entity_poly.entity_id
_entity_poly.type
_entity_poly.pdbx_seq_one_letter_code
_entity_poly.pdbx_strand_id
1 'polypeptide(L)'
;MDDLLKTASPVCSGSGDAREKICVMEGVVYLPEGRTVAVESSEFDQLLRKNLPPEIAPDVVSQWKGGAGRITRFQWLGTILVLLSAGAFLYYFFPKVKPEVLTPQPSMAVVDFSRKLRSNSPYRGEYDHARQACEQGNYHDAVRILKSSVTDIIRTGDRNSDPVMFLYFHSLLKLKDIDPDGAEEAVDQLRVLREFNPDNPAWAQFAFELDPRIRRVRNYAEIQRMVSNSVFPTSLREGLFDIDYALKQLRIMRTLVNPVKFSADQLKQYREHFDLFEVQLRISRWLLLGALTGKSALPDNLGDPGVDEREKALLIARKHESSSCEDFWLARKFIAETLCRNDSLFNHIYWNGQYLKTTDLLLREIGICNQRLNGRMQP
;
A
#
# COMPACT_ATOMS: atom_id res chain seq x y z
N MET A 1 6.46 4.05 -49.38
CA MET A 1 7.19 3.90 -50.66
C MET A 1 8.48 3.12 -50.36
N ASP A 2 8.33 2.03 -49.60
CA ASP A 2 9.41 1.30 -48.90
C ASP A 2 9.55 -0.16 -49.39
N ASP A 3 8.87 -0.51 -50.48
CA ASP A 3 8.82 -1.89 -50.99
C ASP A 3 9.66 -2.12 -52.26
N LEU A 4 10.52 -1.18 -52.66
CA LEU A 4 11.40 -1.34 -53.83
C LEU A 4 12.88 -1.60 -53.50
N LEU A 5 13.27 -1.64 -52.21
CA LEU A 5 14.66 -1.88 -51.80
C LEU A 5 14.90 -3.26 -51.16
N LYS A 6 13.89 -4.13 -51.06
CA LYS A 6 14.04 -5.48 -50.50
C LYS A 6 14.30 -6.60 -51.52
N THR A 7 14.43 -6.28 -52.80
CA THR A 7 14.63 -7.26 -53.88
C THR A 7 15.73 -6.86 -54.87
N ALA A 8 16.80 -6.23 -54.39
CA ALA A 8 18.03 -6.15 -55.17
C ALA A 8 18.91 -7.37 -54.88
N SER A 9 18.71 -8.44 -55.65
CA SER A 9 19.70 -9.53 -55.74
C SER A 9 21.06 -8.96 -56.19
N PRO A 10 22.19 -9.48 -55.71
CA PRO A 10 23.51 -8.98 -56.10
C PRO A 10 23.72 -9.17 -57.60
N VAL A 11 23.84 -8.05 -58.33
CA VAL A 11 24.17 -8.04 -59.76
C VAL A 11 25.66 -8.38 -59.88
N CYS A 12 25.96 -9.66 -60.09
CA CYS A 12 27.29 -10.10 -60.52
C CYS A 12 27.35 -10.00 -62.05
N SER A 13 27.91 -8.93 -62.60
CA SER A 13 28.25 -8.87 -64.03
C SER A 13 29.64 -9.50 -64.26
N GLY A 14 29.73 -10.55 -65.08
CA GLY A 14 31.00 -11.07 -65.58
C GLY A 14 31.13 -12.60 -65.51
N SER A 15 31.18 -13.20 -66.70
CA SER A 15 31.50 -14.61 -66.97
C SER A 15 33.02 -14.80 -67.08
N GLY A 16 33.56 -15.81 -66.40
CA GLY A 16 34.95 -16.28 -66.56
C GLY A 16 35.87 -15.88 -65.41
N ASP A 17 36.40 -16.90 -64.74
CA ASP A 17 37.37 -16.90 -63.65
C ASP A 17 36.97 -16.25 -62.30
N ALA A 18 37.02 -17.05 -61.22
CA ALA A 18 36.54 -16.69 -59.88
C ALA A 18 37.45 -15.69 -59.12
N ARG A 19 38.32 -14.95 -59.80
CA ARG A 19 39.28 -14.00 -59.21
C ARG A 19 38.99 -12.51 -59.47
N GLU A 20 37.97 -12.17 -60.26
CA GLU A 20 37.66 -10.78 -60.61
C GLU A 20 36.19 -10.39 -60.36
N LYS A 21 35.63 -10.65 -59.17
CA LYS A 21 34.29 -10.17 -58.81
C LYS A 21 34.34 -9.09 -57.74
N ILE A 22 33.99 -7.87 -58.14
CA ILE A 22 33.71 -6.75 -57.23
C ILE A 22 32.35 -7.03 -56.58
N CYS A 23 32.29 -7.00 -55.24
CA CYS A 23 31.05 -7.23 -54.50
C CYS A 23 30.68 -5.99 -53.70
N VAL A 24 29.42 -5.57 -53.78
CA VAL A 24 28.88 -4.43 -53.01
C VAL A 24 27.91 -4.98 -51.97
N MET A 25 28.26 -4.86 -50.70
CA MET A 25 27.38 -5.24 -49.58
C MET A 25 27.37 -4.13 -48.53
N GLU A 26 26.17 -3.78 -48.06
CA GLU A 26 25.96 -2.88 -46.90
C GLU A 26 26.75 -1.56 -46.94
N GLY A 27 26.91 -0.97 -48.13
CA GLY A 27 27.62 0.30 -48.29
C GLY A 27 29.15 0.18 -48.29
N VAL A 28 29.72 -1.01 -48.52
CA VAL A 28 31.17 -1.20 -48.73
C VAL A 28 31.41 -1.96 -50.04
N VAL A 29 32.35 -1.45 -50.86
CA VAL A 29 32.79 -2.13 -52.08
C VAL A 29 34.05 -2.94 -51.76
N TYR A 30 33.95 -4.26 -51.94
CA TYR A 30 35.06 -5.18 -51.78
C TYR A 30 35.73 -5.42 -53.13
N LEU A 31 37.00 -5.02 -53.22
CA LEU A 31 37.86 -5.32 -54.36
C LEU A 31 38.49 -6.70 -54.20
N PRO A 32 38.82 -7.39 -55.30
CA PRO A 32 39.37 -8.76 -55.29
C PRO A 32 40.71 -8.90 -54.52
N GLU A 33 41.41 -7.79 -54.25
CA GLU A 33 42.68 -7.78 -53.49
C GLU A 33 42.51 -7.54 -51.97
N GLY A 34 41.28 -7.57 -51.43
CA GLY A 34 41.03 -7.43 -49.99
C GLY A 34 41.17 -6.00 -49.46
N ARG A 35 41.16 -4.99 -50.35
CA ARG A 35 41.15 -3.57 -49.96
C ARG A 35 39.71 -3.06 -49.79
N THR A 36 39.44 -2.36 -48.70
CA THR A 36 38.20 -1.64 -48.46
C THR A 36 38.40 -0.16 -48.81
N VAL A 37 37.55 0.35 -49.71
CA VAL A 37 37.56 1.78 -50.07
C VAL A 37 36.39 2.45 -49.36
N ALA A 38 36.67 3.53 -48.61
CA ALA A 38 35.64 4.31 -47.93
C ALA A 38 34.72 5.01 -48.94
N VAL A 39 33.41 4.99 -48.68
CA VAL A 39 32.34 5.50 -49.55
C VAL A 39 32.50 6.99 -49.90
N GLU A 40 33.15 7.76 -49.02
CA GLU A 40 33.35 9.20 -49.20
C GLU A 40 34.63 9.54 -49.98
N SER A 41 35.42 8.55 -50.42
CA SER A 41 36.66 8.79 -51.14
C SER A 41 36.43 9.06 -52.63
N SER A 42 37.28 9.91 -53.24
CA SER A 42 37.27 10.13 -54.68
C SER A 42 37.59 8.86 -55.48
N GLU A 43 38.27 7.91 -54.85
CA GLU A 43 38.63 6.60 -55.40
C GLU A 43 37.38 5.72 -55.61
N PHE A 44 36.40 5.82 -54.69
CA PHE A 44 35.11 5.14 -54.80
C PHE A 44 34.28 5.66 -55.98
N ASP A 45 34.19 6.98 -56.14
CA ASP A 45 33.49 7.63 -57.26
C ASP A 45 34.11 7.25 -58.62
N GLN A 46 35.44 7.06 -58.69
CA GLN A 46 36.13 6.60 -59.91
C GLN A 46 35.87 5.13 -60.22
N LEU A 47 35.86 4.27 -59.20
CA LEU A 47 35.62 2.82 -59.35
C LEU A 47 34.17 2.52 -59.79
N LEU A 48 33.19 3.26 -59.26
CA LEU A 48 31.79 3.14 -59.67
C LEU A 48 31.57 3.56 -61.13
N ARG A 49 32.16 4.69 -61.54
CA ARG A 49 32.04 5.20 -62.93
C ARG A 49 32.73 4.30 -63.95
N LYS A 50 33.76 3.56 -63.54
CA LYS A 50 34.50 2.64 -64.43
C LYS A 50 33.76 1.32 -64.67
N ASN A 51 32.95 0.87 -63.71
CA ASN A 51 32.35 -0.47 -63.74
C ASN A 51 30.83 -0.47 -63.97
N LEU A 52 30.15 0.68 -63.84
CA LEU A 52 28.75 0.82 -64.18
C LEU A 52 28.59 1.48 -65.56
N PRO A 53 27.49 1.19 -66.29
CA PRO A 53 27.15 1.91 -67.50
C PRO A 53 27.06 3.42 -67.23
N PRO A 54 27.57 4.27 -68.14
CA PRO A 54 27.68 5.72 -67.93
C PRO A 54 26.32 6.41 -67.73
N GLU A 55 25.24 5.76 -68.15
CA GLU A 55 23.86 6.22 -68.01
C GLU A 55 23.30 6.03 -66.59
N ILE A 56 23.82 5.07 -65.82
CA ILE A 56 23.28 4.66 -64.50
C ILE A 56 24.18 5.17 -63.36
N ALA A 57 25.48 5.32 -63.62
CA ALA A 57 26.46 5.73 -62.62
C ALA A 57 26.16 7.10 -61.94
N PRO A 58 25.71 8.15 -62.64
CA PRO A 58 25.43 9.46 -62.01
C PRO A 58 24.20 9.42 -61.09
N ASP A 59 23.17 8.65 -61.48
CA ASP A 59 21.90 8.57 -60.75
C ASP A 59 22.02 7.74 -59.47
N VAL A 60 22.80 6.65 -59.50
CA VAL A 60 23.10 5.87 -58.29
C VAL A 60 23.94 6.67 -57.31
N VAL A 61 24.96 7.41 -57.79
CA VAL A 61 25.79 8.27 -56.93
C VAL A 61 24.99 9.42 -56.32
N SER A 62 24.04 10.00 -57.07
CA SER A 62 23.19 11.09 -56.57
C SER A 62 22.10 10.61 -55.61
N GLN A 63 21.46 9.47 -55.87
CA GLN A 63 20.49 8.87 -54.92
C GLN A 63 21.15 8.45 -53.60
N TRP A 64 22.37 7.92 -53.64
CA TRP A 64 23.08 7.52 -52.41
C TRP A 64 23.60 8.71 -51.61
N LYS A 65 24.06 9.78 -52.26
CA LYS A 65 24.40 11.04 -51.60
C LYS A 65 23.14 11.74 -51.01
N GLY A 66 21.95 11.47 -51.56
CA GLY A 66 20.66 12.00 -51.08
C GLY A 66 19.94 11.15 -50.02
N GLY A 67 20.15 9.83 -49.99
CA GLY A 67 19.45 8.88 -49.10
C GLY A 67 20.03 8.74 -47.69
N ALA A 68 21.29 9.13 -47.48
CA ALA A 68 21.87 9.26 -46.15
C ALA A 68 21.42 10.58 -45.51
N GLY A 69 20.14 10.67 -45.15
CA GLY A 69 19.63 11.69 -44.24
C GLY A 69 20.38 11.57 -42.91
N ARG A 70 21.52 12.26 -42.79
CA ARG A 70 22.34 12.33 -41.59
C ARG A 70 21.44 12.82 -40.46
N ILE A 71 21.03 11.91 -39.58
CA ILE A 71 20.60 12.31 -38.24
C ILE A 71 21.80 13.02 -37.65
N THR A 72 21.76 14.35 -37.63
CA THR A 72 22.89 15.16 -37.20
C THR A 72 23.19 14.83 -35.74
N ARG A 73 24.46 14.94 -35.31
CA ARG A 73 24.84 14.69 -33.90
C ARG A 73 23.95 15.48 -32.92
N PHE A 74 23.45 16.63 -33.34
CA PHE A 74 22.49 17.45 -32.61
C PHE A 74 21.10 16.82 -32.46
N GLN A 75 20.59 16.10 -33.46
CA GLN A 75 19.33 15.34 -33.32
C GLN A 75 19.50 14.16 -32.37
N TRP A 76 20.62 13.46 -32.40
CA TRP A 76 20.92 12.41 -31.40
C TRP A 76 21.01 12.96 -29.98
N LEU A 77 21.72 14.08 -29.80
CA LEU A 77 21.76 14.81 -28.52
C LEU A 77 20.36 15.26 -28.09
N GLY A 78 19.55 15.79 -29.00
CA GLY A 78 18.17 16.17 -28.74
C GLY A 78 17.32 15.00 -28.27
N THR A 79 17.37 13.85 -28.96
CA THR A 79 16.64 12.64 -28.58
C THR A 79 17.08 12.10 -27.23
N ILE A 80 18.39 12.09 -26.94
CA ILE A 80 18.91 11.68 -25.63
C ILE A 80 18.42 12.64 -24.54
N LEU A 81 18.45 13.96 -24.80
CA LEU A 81 17.97 14.96 -23.85
C LEU A 81 16.47 14.79 -23.57
N VAL A 82 15.66 14.53 -24.61
CA VAL A 82 14.22 14.26 -24.48
C VAL A 82 13.98 12.97 -23.70
N LEU A 83 14.74 11.91 -23.96
CA LEU A 83 14.62 10.64 -23.23
C LEU A 83 15.05 10.79 -21.76
N LEU A 84 16.11 11.54 -21.47
CA LEU A 84 16.53 11.86 -20.11
C LEU A 84 15.48 12.74 -19.40
N SER A 85 14.90 13.71 -20.10
CA SER A 85 13.83 14.56 -19.56
C SER A 85 12.56 13.74 -19.29
N ALA A 86 12.19 12.83 -20.18
CA ALA A 86 11.08 11.90 -19.99
C ALA A 86 11.37 10.90 -18.86
N GLY A 87 12.59 10.36 -18.77
CA GLY A 87 13.02 9.47 -17.69
C GLY A 87 13.03 10.17 -16.33
N ALA A 88 13.52 11.41 -16.26
CA ALA A 88 13.46 12.23 -15.08
C ALA A 88 12.01 12.57 -14.72
N PHE A 89 11.18 12.91 -15.71
CA PHE A 89 9.75 13.15 -15.50
C PHE A 89 9.06 11.90 -14.93
N LEU A 90 9.26 10.72 -15.52
CA LEU A 90 8.71 9.48 -14.99
C LEU A 90 9.23 9.18 -13.58
N TYR A 91 10.51 9.41 -13.32
CA TYR A 91 11.12 9.20 -12.01
C TYR A 91 10.58 10.11 -10.91
N TYR A 92 10.34 11.39 -11.23
CA TYR A 92 9.83 12.38 -10.27
C TYR A 92 8.31 12.33 -10.11
N PHE A 93 7.56 11.99 -11.17
CA PHE A 93 6.10 12.06 -11.17
C PHE A 93 5.40 10.71 -10.98
N PHE A 94 6.08 9.57 -11.15
CA PHE A 94 5.51 8.26 -10.85
C PHE A 94 6.10 7.68 -9.55
N PRO A 95 5.29 7.49 -8.49
CA PRO A 95 5.79 7.00 -7.21
C PRO A 95 6.28 5.55 -7.35
N LYS A 96 7.57 5.33 -7.05
CA LYS A 96 8.15 3.98 -6.93
C LYS A 96 7.29 3.14 -5.99
N VAL A 97 6.83 1.98 -6.46
CA VAL A 97 6.24 0.93 -5.61
C VAL A 97 7.25 0.63 -4.51
N LYS A 98 6.85 0.95 -3.27
CA LYS A 98 7.70 0.92 -2.08
C LYS A 98 7.14 -0.08 -1.06
N PRO A 99 8.01 -0.58 -0.16
CA PRO A 99 7.93 -1.92 0.42
C PRO A 99 6.72 -2.11 1.32
N GLU A 100 6.41 -3.39 1.51
CA GLU A 100 5.38 -3.93 2.39
C GLU A 100 5.38 -3.20 3.75
N VAL A 101 4.37 -2.34 3.94
CA VAL A 101 4.18 -1.60 5.19
C VAL A 101 3.75 -2.62 6.24
N LEU A 102 4.63 -2.90 7.20
CA LEU A 102 4.29 -3.59 8.45
C LEU A 102 3.06 -2.89 9.03
N THR A 103 1.90 -3.53 8.89
CA THR A 103 0.63 -2.96 9.32
C THR A 103 0.19 -3.66 10.58
N PRO A 104 0.13 -2.95 11.70
CA PRO A 104 -0.50 -3.51 12.89
C PRO A 104 -2.00 -3.64 12.59
N GLN A 105 -2.50 -4.88 12.56
CA GLN A 105 -3.92 -5.10 12.75
C GLN A 105 -4.18 -4.94 14.24
N PRO A 106 -4.95 -3.91 14.65
CA PRO A 106 -5.19 -3.73 16.06
C PRO A 106 -6.17 -4.82 16.51
N SER A 107 -5.83 -5.50 17.59
CA SER A 107 -6.74 -6.40 18.31
C SER A 107 -6.98 -5.69 19.65
N MET A 108 -8.21 -5.21 19.93
CA MET A 108 -8.43 -4.48 21.19
C MET A 108 -8.48 -5.40 22.40
N ALA A 109 -8.35 -6.72 22.28
CA ALA A 109 -8.55 -7.64 23.40
C ALA A 109 -7.56 -7.41 24.59
N VAL A 110 -7.86 -6.42 25.44
CA VAL A 110 -7.35 -6.16 26.80
C VAL A 110 -8.07 -7.10 27.79
N VAL A 111 -8.81 -8.08 27.28
CA VAL A 111 -9.50 -9.04 28.12
C VAL A 111 -8.47 -10.01 28.65
N ASP A 112 -8.26 -9.97 29.95
CA ASP A 112 -7.40 -10.91 30.64
C ASP A 112 -8.04 -12.31 30.62
N PHE A 113 -7.62 -13.12 29.66
CA PHE A 113 -8.02 -14.52 29.47
C PHE A 113 -7.48 -15.46 30.57
N SER A 114 -6.72 -14.94 31.55
CA SER A 114 -6.16 -15.76 32.62
C SER A 114 -7.19 -16.21 33.67
N ARG A 115 -8.42 -15.66 33.66
CA ARG A 115 -9.48 -16.04 34.59
C ARG A 115 -9.89 -17.50 34.38
N LYS A 116 -9.50 -18.35 35.33
CA LYS A 116 -9.86 -19.76 35.35
C LYS A 116 -11.35 -19.92 35.64
N LEU A 117 -12.03 -20.73 34.81
CA LEU A 117 -13.38 -21.18 35.08
C LEU A 117 -13.39 -22.00 36.39
N ARG A 118 -14.43 -21.82 37.22
CA ARG A 118 -14.56 -22.54 38.49
C ARG A 118 -14.59 -24.05 38.24
N SER A 119 -13.95 -24.84 39.11
CA SER A 119 -13.81 -26.30 38.96
C SER A 119 -15.14 -27.04 38.90
N ASN A 120 -16.21 -26.48 39.48
CA ASN A 120 -17.53 -27.11 39.54
C ASN A 120 -18.49 -26.63 38.43
N SER A 121 -18.00 -25.87 37.43
CA SER A 121 -18.85 -25.41 36.32
C SER A 121 -19.24 -26.60 35.42
N PRO A 122 -20.52 -26.71 35.00
CA PRO A 122 -20.95 -27.77 34.08
C PRO A 122 -20.26 -27.67 32.71
N TYR A 123 -19.77 -26.47 32.34
CA TYR A 123 -19.11 -26.21 31.06
C TYR A 123 -17.59 -26.45 31.08
N ARG A 124 -17.05 -26.99 32.18
CA ARG A 124 -15.59 -27.08 32.39
C ARG A 124 -14.88 -27.92 31.33
N GLY A 125 -15.44 -29.07 30.97
CA GLY A 125 -14.84 -29.96 29.97
C GLY A 125 -14.74 -29.30 28.59
N GLU A 126 -15.81 -28.64 28.15
CA GLU A 126 -15.83 -27.91 26.88
C GLU A 126 -14.89 -26.70 26.90
N TYR A 127 -14.86 -25.96 28.02
CA TYR A 127 -13.94 -24.83 28.20
C TYR A 127 -12.46 -25.27 28.10
N ASP A 128 -12.07 -26.33 28.79
CA ASP A 128 -10.68 -26.81 28.77
C ASP A 128 -10.29 -27.29 27.36
N HIS A 129 -11.20 -27.97 26.65
CA HIS A 129 -10.96 -28.42 25.28
C HIS A 129 -10.85 -27.25 24.28
N ALA A 130 -11.76 -26.28 24.36
CA ALA A 130 -11.71 -25.08 23.51
C ALA A 130 -10.49 -24.21 23.81
N ARG A 131 -10.05 -24.15 25.06
CA ARG A 131 -8.83 -23.46 25.47
C ARG A 131 -7.61 -24.11 24.84
N GLN A 132 -7.50 -25.43 24.89
CA GLN A 132 -6.43 -26.17 24.23
C GLN A 132 -6.42 -25.91 22.72
N ALA A 133 -7.60 -25.87 22.07
CA ALA A 133 -7.71 -25.50 20.66
C ALA A 133 -7.21 -24.07 20.40
N CYS A 134 -7.54 -23.10 21.27
CA CYS A 134 -7.03 -21.73 21.17
C CYS A 134 -5.50 -21.64 21.36
N GLU A 135 -4.94 -22.37 22.33
CA GLU A 135 -3.49 -22.45 22.55
C GLU A 135 -2.74 -23.04 21.34
N GLN A 136 -3.42 -23.87 20.54
CA GLN A 136 -2.93 -24.41 19.27
C GLN A 136 -3.21 -23.51 18.05
N GLY A 137 -3.91 -22.38 18.22
CA GLY A 137 -4.32 -21.50 17.13
C GLY A 137 -5.53 -21.99 16.32
N ASN A 138 -6.19 -23.07 16.75
CA ASN A 138 -7.36 -23.67 16.09
C ASN A 138 -8.66 -22.98 16.55
N TYR A 139 -8.81 -21.70 16.20
CA TYR A 139 -9.94 -20.88 16.66
C TYR A 139 -11.30 -21.34 16.13
N HIS A 140 -11.36 -21.94 14.93
CA HIS A 140 -12.60 -22.50 14.39
C HIS A 140 -13.15 -23.63 15.26
N ASP A 141 -12.26 -24.50 15.75
CA ASP A 141 -12.65 -25.58 16.66
C ASP A 141 -13.10 -25.05 18.01
N ALA A 142 -12.41 -24.04 18.56
CA ALA A 142 -12.82 -23.40 19.80
C ALA A 142 -14.23 -22.79 19.69
N VAL A 143 -14.53 -22.08 18.60
CA VAL A 143 -15.87 -21.53 18.34
C VAL A 143 -16.91 -22.65 18.23
N ARG A 144 -16.61 -23.72 17.49
CA ARG A 144 -17.50 -24.86 17.31
C ARG A 144 -17.82 -25.57 18.63
N ILE A 145 -16.81 -25.77 19.48
CA ILE A 145 -16.97 -26.42 20.79
C ILE A 145 -17.85 -25.57 21.71
N LEU A 146 -17.64 -24.26 21.74
CA LEU A 146 -18.27 -23.37 22.74
C LEU A 146 -19.64 -22.83 22.33
N LYS A 147 -20.02 -22.90 21.04
CA LYS A 147 -21.23 -22.24 20.52
C LYS A 147 -22.50 -22.63 21.29
N SER A 148 -22.73 -23.92 21.53
CA SER A 148 -23.93 -24.40 22.24
C SER A 148 -23.96 -23.91 23.69
N SER A 149 -22.83 -23.96 24.37
CA SER A 149 -22.72 -23.56 25.77
C SER A 149 -22.87 -22.06 25.96
N VAL A 150 -22.33 -21.24 25.06
CA VAL A 150 -22.55 -19.78 25.11
C VAL A 150 -24.02 -19.45 24.92
N THR A 151 -24.71 -20.06 23.97
CA THR A 151 -26.16 -19.85 23.77
C THR A 151 -26.96 -20.23 25.03
N ASP A 152 -26.60 -21.34 25.68
CA ASP A 152 -27.26 -21.76 26.93
C ASP A 152 -26.96 -20.83 28.11
N ILE A 153 -25.71 -20.40 28.27
CA ILE A 153 -25.28 -19.44 29.31
C ILE A 153 -26.02 -18.11 29.14
N ILE A 154 -26.10 -17.57 27.92
CA ILE A 154 -26.82 -16.32 27.65
C ILE A 154 -28.31 -16.47 27.98
N ARG A 155 -28.93 -17.58 27.58
CA ARG A 155 -30.35 -17.85 27.84
C ARG A 155 -30.67 -17.98 29.32
N THR A 156 -29.79 -18.64 30.09
CA THR A 156 -29.98 -18.88 31.53
C THR A 156 -29.52 -17.71 32.40
N GLY A 157 -28.68 -16.82 31.85
CA GLY A 157 -28.12 -15.67 32.57
C GLY A 157 -27.02 -16.06 33.57
N ASP A 158 -26.35 -17.21 33.39
CA ASP A 158 -25.30 -17.68 34.32
C ASP A 158 -23.99 -16.87 34.21
N ARG A 159 -23.85 -15.88 35.09
CA ARG A 159 -22.66 -15.01 35.17
C ARG A 159 -21.40 -15.73 35.69
N ASN A 160 -21.53 -16.90 36.32
CA ASN A 160 -20.34 -17.62 36.80
C ASN A 160 -19.54 -18.24 35.64
N SER A 161 -20.15 -18.28 34.45
CA SER A 161 -19.59 -18.86 33.24
C SER A 161 -19.10 -17.81 32.24
N ASP A 162 -18.92 -16.55 32.68
CA ASP A 162 -18.28 -15.48 31.90
C ASP A 162 -16.97 -15.89 31.20
N PRO A 163 -16.04 -16.66 31.81
CA PRO A 163 -14.83 -17.12 31.12
C PRO A 163 -15.09 -17.91 29.83
N VAL A 164 -16.20 -18.64 29.76
CA VAL A 164 -16.62 -19.39 28.56
C VAL A 164 -17.00 -18.43 27.45
N MET A 165 -17.84 -17.44 27.76
CA MET A 165 -18.25 -16.40 26.80
C MET A 165 -17.06 -15.57 26.34
N PHE A 166 -16.15 -15.20 27.25
CA PHE A 166 -14.93 -14.49 26.90
C PHE A 166 -14.05 -15.26 25.92
N LEU A 167 -13.85 -16.56 26.16
CA LEU A 167 -13.07 -17.41 25.27
C LEU A 167 -13.73 -17.50 23.89
N TYR A 168 -15.05 -17.71 23.83
CA TYR A 168 -15.79 -17.79 22.58
C TYR A 168 -15.69 -16.51 21.73
N PHE A 169 -16.00 -15.35 22.30
CA PHE A 169 -15.94 -14.08 21.54
C PHE A 169 -14.51 -13.73 21.16
N HIS A 170 -13.51 -14.10 21.97
CA HIS A 170 -12.11 -13.97 21.58
C HIS A 170 -11.73 -14.88 20.41
N SER A 171 -12.15 -16.16 20.44
CA SER A 171 -11.92 -17.08 19.33
C SER A 171 -12.54 -16.53 18.04
N LEU A 172 -13.76 -15.99 18.11
CA LEU A 172 -14.38 -15.28 16.99
C LEU A 172 -13.49 -14.13 16.51
N LEU A 173 -13.02 -13.23 17.39
CA LEU A 173 -12.14 -12.13 16.97
C LEU A 173 -10.88 -12.59 16.22
N LYS A 174 -10.32 -13.74 16.60
CA LYS A 174 -9.11 -14.30 15.97
C LYS A 174 -9.37 -14.98 14.63
N LEU A 175 -10.61 -15.28 14.29
CA LEU A 175 -10.97 -15.76 12.96
C LEU A 175 -10.83 -14.62 11.94
N LYS A 176 -10.08 -14.88 10.86
CA LYS A 176 -9.97 -13.95 9.73
C LYS A 176 -11.25 -13.95 8.89
N ASP A 177 -11.82 -15.12 8.69
CA ASP A 177 -12.93 -15.38 7.76
C ASP A 177 -14.20 -15.79 8.53
N ILE A 178 -14.75 -14.87 9.33
CA ILE A 178 -16.09 -15.07 9.91
C ILE A 178 -17.13 -14.71 8.86
N ASP A 179 -18.08 -15.62 8.63
CA ASP A 179 -19.24 -15.36 7.79
C ASP A 179 -20.09 -14.20 8.35
N PRO A 180 -20.61 -13.27 7.52
CA PRO A 180 -21.36 -12.12 8.00
C PRO A 180 -22.52 -12.48 8.93
N ASP A 181 -23.27 -13.54 8.63
CA ASP A 181 -24.40 -13.98 9.45
C ASP A 181 -23.93 -14.43 10.84
N GLY A 182 -22.79 -15.13 10.91
CA GLY A 182 -22.17 -15.54 12.18
C GLY A 182 -21.64 -14.36 13.00
N ALA A 183 -21.14 -13.31 12.34
CA ALA A 183 -20.72 -12.08 13.00
C ALA A 183 -21.93 -11.29 13.53
N GLU A 184 -23.03 -11.21 12.76
CA GLU A 184 -24.28 -10.59 13.21
C GLU A 184 -24.89 -11.33 14.40
N GLU A 185 -24.93 -12.66 14.37
CA GLU A 185 -25.39 -13.50 15.49
C GLU A 185 -24.60 -13.19 16.77
N ALA A 186 -23.27 -13.10 16.66
CA ALA A 186 -22.40 -12.79 17.79
C ALA A 186 -22.63 -11.36 18.34
N VAL A 187 -22.83 -10.38 17.46
CA VAL A 187 -23.14 -9.00 17.84
C VAL A 187 -24.49 -8.91 18.56
N ASP A 188 -25.50 -9.65 18.12
CA ASP A 188 -26.80 -9.71 18.78
C ASP A 188 -26.72 -10.37 20.15
N GLN A 189 -25.97 -11.47 20.29
CA GLN A 189 -25.67 -12.09 21.58
C GLN A 189 -24.98 -11.10 22.54
N LEU A 190 -24.02 -10.31 22.04
CA LEU A 190 -23.33 -9.28 22.83
C LEU A 190 -24.25 -8.11 23.18
N ARG A 191 -25.23 -7.76 22.33
CA ARG A 191 -26.26 -6.76 22.66
C ARG A 191 -27.07 -7.21 23.86
N VAL A 192 -27.53 -8.46 23.87
CA VAL A 192 -28.24 -9.06 24.99
C VAL A 192 -27.38 -9.05 26.27
N LEU A 193 -26.10 -9.44 26.17
CA LEU A 193 -25.17 -9.40 27.31
C LEU A 193 -24.94 -7.99 27.87
N ARG A 194 -24.94 -6.96 27.01
CA ARG A 194 -24.84 -5.56 27.43
C ARG A 194 -26.08 -5.05 28.14
N GLU A 195 -27.27 -5.55 27.80
CA GLU A 195 -28.50 -5.22 28.52
C GLU A 195 -28.49 -5.85 29.92
N PHE A 196 -28.02 -7.09 30.04
CA PHE A 196 -27.92 -7.79 31.32
C PHE A 196 -26.78 -7.30 32.22
N ASN A 197 -25.65 -6.90 31.63
CA ASN A 197 -24.47 -6.41 32.34
C ASN A 197 -23.87 -5.18 31.63
N PRO A 198 -24.54 -4.02 31.70
CA PRO A 198 -24.13 -2.80 30.99
C PRO A 198 -22.79 -2.25 31.45
N ASP A 199 -22.34 -2.67 32.62
CA ASP A 199 -21.13 -2.21 33.28
C ASP A 199 -19.86 -2.94 32.85
N ASN A 200 -19.98 -4.00 32.07
CA ASN A 200 -18.83 -4.73 31.55
C ASN A 200 -18.42 -4.17 30.16
N PRO A 201 -17.37 -3.34 30.07
CA PRO A 201 -16.96 -2.72 28.82
C PRO A 201 -16.43 -3.73 27.81
N ALA A 202 -16.02 -4.93 28.26
CA ALA A 202 -15.55 -5.96 27.35
C ALA A 202 -16.66 -6.42 26.39
N TRP A 203 -17.93 -6.46 26.81
CA TRP A 203 -19.04 -6.78 25.91
C TRP A 203 -19.25 -5.70 24.84
N ALA A 204 -19.14 -4.43 25.20
CA ALA A 204 -19.19 -3.33 24.23
C ALA A 204 -18.02 -3.40 23.26
N GLN A 205 -16.84 -3.80 23.75
CA GLN A 205 -15.64 -3.94 22.96
C GLN A 205 -15.73 -5.10 21.95
N PHE A 206 -16.13 -6.31 22.39
CA PHE A 206 -16.36 -7.42 21.46
C PHE A 206 -17.42 -7.07 20.43
N ALA A 207 -18.50 -6.40 20.84
CA ALA A 207 -19.57 -6.01 19.92
C ALA A 207 -19.05 -5.06 18.84
N PHE A 208 -18.16 -4.13 19.22
CA PHE A 208 -17.51 -3.23 18.29
C PHE A 208 -16.57 -3.96 17.32
N GLU A 209 -15.71 -4.85 17.83
CA GLU A 209 -14.73 -5.54 16.98
C GLU A 209 -15.35 -6.64 16.09
N LEU A 210 -16.49 -7.21 16.50
CA LEU A 210 -17.23 -8.19 15.71
C LEU A 210 -18.24 -7.55 14.76
N ASP A 211 -18.56 -6.26 14.91
CA ASP A 211 -19.49 -5.56 14.02
C ASP A 211 -19.00 -5.70 12.56
N PRO A 212 -19.82 -6.29 11.66
CA PRO A 212 -19.43 -6.50 10.27
C PRO A 212 -18.98 -5.21 9.59
N ARG A 213 -19.57 -4.06 9.92
CA ARG A 213 -19.20 -2.77 9.33
C ARG A 213 -17.82 -2.32 9.78
N ILE A 214 -17.48 -2.55 11.04
CA ILE A 214 -16.17 -2.21 11.60
C ILE A 214 -15.10 -3.15 11.03
N ARG A 215 -15.40 -4.45 10.89
CA ARG A 215 -14.48 -5.42 10.27
C ARG A 215 -14.23 -5.16 8.78
N ARG A 216 -15.18 -4.54 8.08
CA ARG A 216 -14.99 -4.06 6.69
C ARG A 216 -14.08 -2.84 6.59
N VAL A 217 -13.82 -2.13 7.69
CA VAL A 217 -12.89 -1.00 7.69
C VAL A 217 -11.48 -1.53 7.43
N ARG A 218 -11.00 -1.27 6.22
CA ARG A 218 -9.65 -1.61 5.78
C ARG A 218 -8.63 -0.84 6.62
N ASN A 219 -7.50 -1.47 6.92
CA ASN A 219 -6.40 -0.75 7.55
C ASN A 219 -5.89 0.37 6.61
N TYR A 220 -5.30 1.41 7.18
CA TYR A 220 -4.89 2.57 6.41
C TYR A 220 -3.82 2.26 5.35
N ALA A 221 -3.00 1.20 5.50
CA ALA A 221 -2.01 0.85 4.48
C ALA A 221 -2.61 0.12 3.28
N GLU A 222 -3.66 -0.68 3.48
CA GLU A 222 -4.47 -1.24 2.39
C GLU A 222 -5.17 -0.12 1.63
N ILE A 223 -5.76 0.84 2.35
CA ILE A 223 -6.36 2.01 1.72
C ILE A 223 -5.31 2.79 0.94
N GLN A 224 -4.14 3.05 1.52
CA GLN A 224 -3.05 3.73 0.81
C GLN A 224 -2.64 2.97 -0.45
N ARG A 225 -2.47 1.65 -0.39
CA ARG A 225 -2.17 0.82 -1.56
C ARG A 225 -3.24 0.95 -2.65
N MET A 226 -4.52 0.95 -2.28
CA MET A 226 -5.62 1.15 -3.22
C MET A 226 -5.56 2.53 -3.89
N VAL A 227 -5.33 3.58 -3.08
CA VAL A 227 -5.22 4.97 -3.56
C VAL A 227 -4.01 5.13 -4.50
N SER A 228 -2.84 4.62 -4.10
CA SER A 228 -1.62 4.68 -4.93
C SER A 228 -1.77 3.92 -6.25
N ASN A 229 -2.52 2.82 -6.27
CA ASN A 229 -2.77 2.05 -7.49
C ASN A 229 -3.93 2.58 -8.34
N SER A 230 -4.53 3.73 -7.96
CA SER A 230 -5.73 4.30 -8.62
C SER A 230 -6.89 3.31 -8.76
N VAL A 231 -6.97 2.34 -7.84
CA VAL A 231 -8.09 1.39 -7.79
C VAL A 231 -9.16 2.02 -6.92
N PHE A 232 -10.07 2.76 -7.54
CA PHE A 232 -11.16 3.47 -6.87
C PHE A 232 -12.48 2.73 -7.07
N PRO A 233 -12.84 1.79 -6.18
CA PRO A 233 -14.16 1.19 -6.22
C PRO A 233 -15.24 2.22 -5.84
N THR A 234 -16.46 2.02 -6.33
CA THR A 234 -17.68 2.69 -5.81
C THR A 234 -17.82 2.58 -4.28
N SER A 235 -17.15 1.60 -3.67
CA SER A 235 -17.11 1.34 -2.23
C SER A 235 -16.31 2.35 -1.39
N LEU A 236 -15.67 3.38 -1.96
CA LEU A 236 -14.95 4.38 -1.14
C LEU A 236 -15.88 5.19 -0.24
N ARG A 237 -17.07 5.54 -0.76
CA ARG A 237 -18.10 6.24 0.02
C ARG A 237 -18.62 5.35 1.14
N GLU A 238 -18.89 4.07 0.84
CA GLU A 238 -19.26 3.07 1.84
C GLU A 238 -18.18 2.93 2.93
N GLY A 239 -16.90 2.91 2.54
CA GLY A 239 -15.78 2.92 3.48
C GLY A 239 -15.76 4.14 4.40
N LEU A 240 -16.10 5.34 3.89
CA LEU A 240 -16.25 6.53 4.74
C LEU A 240 -17.42 6.42 5.69
N PHE A 241 -18.57 5.90 5.25
CA PHE A 241 -19.72 5.66 6.11
C PHE A 241 -19.39 4.66 7.24
N ASP A 242 -18.68 3.57 6.91
CA ASP A 242 -18.24 2.56 7.89
C ASP A 242 -17.24 3.16 8.90
N ILE A 243 -16.32 4.02 8.46
CA ILE A 243 -15.41 4.74 9.36
C ILE A 243 -16.15 5.74 10.25
N ASP A 244 -17.10 6.51 9.72
CA ASP A 244 -17.92 7.45 10.52
C ASP A 244 -18.74 6.72 11.57
N TYR A 245 -19.30 5.57 11.19
CA TYR A 245 -19.98 4.69 12.11
C TYR A 245 -19.03 4.19 13.21
N ALA A 246 -17.85 3.69 12.85
CA ALA A 246 -16.85 3.23 13.81
C ALA A 246 -16.40 4.34 14.77
N LEU A 247 -16.12 5.55 14.28
CA LEU A 247 -15.77 6.71 15.12
C LEU A 247 -16.90 7.07 16.10
N LYS A 248 -18.16 7.01 15.65
CA LYS A 248 -19.33 7.22 16.52
C LYS A 248 -19.42 6.16 17.61
N GLN A 249 -19.25 4.88 17.27
CA GLN A 249 -19.29 3.79 18.24
C GLN A 249 -18.15 3.87 19.24
N LEU A 250 -16.94 4.23 18.79
CA LEU A 250 -15.77 4.45 19.66
C LEU A 250 -16.02 5.56 20.68
N ARG A 251 -16.68 6.65 20.28
CA ARG A 251 -17.08 7.72 21.20
C ARG A 251 -18.08 7.21 22.25
N ILE A 252 -19.04 6.37 21.87
CA ILE A 252 -19.98 5.76 22.81
C ILE A 252 -19.22 4.85 23.79
N MET A 253 -18.34 3.96 23.31
CA MET A 253 -17.55 3.07 24.17
C MET A 253 -16.69 3.83 25.19
N ARG A 254 -16.09 4.96 24.80
CA ARG A 254 -15.34 5.83 25.72
C ARG A 254 -16.17 6.30 26.92
N THR A 255 -17.48 6.50 26.73
CA THR A 255 -18.39 6.90 27.83
C THR A 255 -18.73 5.75 28.78
N LEU A 256 -18.56 4.50 28.34
CA LEU A 256 -18.84 3.31 29.16
C LEU A 256 -17.70 2.95 30.11
N VAL A 257 -16.48 3.41 29.84
CA VAL A 257 -15.32 3.18 30.72
C VAL A 257 -15.40 4.11 31.93
N ASN A 258 -16.01 3.60 33.01
CA ASN A 258 -16.23 4.35 34.25
C ASN A 258 -14.97 4.34 35.15
N PRO A 259 -14.39 5.49 35.51
CA PRO A 259 -13.19 5.56 36.35
C PRO A 259 -13.36 4.99 37.76
N VAL A 260 -14.59 4.81 38.25
CA VAL A 260 -14.88 4.24 39.57
C VAL A 260 -14.72 2.71 39.59
N LYS A 261 -14.86 2.03 38.43
CA LYS A 261 -14.94 0.57 38.35
C LYS A 261 -13.61 -0.11 37.96
N PHE A 262 -12.65 0.65 37.45
CA PHE A 262 -11.39 0.13 36.91
C PHE A 262 -10.20 0.70 37.67
N SER A 263 -9.13 -0.08 37.77
CA SER A 263 -7.87 0.44 38.30
C SER A 263 -7.30 1.54 37.37
N ALA A 264 -6.43 2.39 37.90
CA ALA A 264 -5.78 3.43 37.11
C ALA A 264 -5.04 2.85 35.88
N ASP A 265 -4.40 1.69 36.04
CA ASP A 265 -3.69 1.00 34.96
C ASP A 265 -4.63 0.45 33.89
N GLN A 266 -5.76 -0.15 34.28
CA GLN A 266 -6.78 -0.63 33.34
C GLN A 266 -7.41 0.54 32.57
N LEU A 267 -7.72 1.64 33.24
CA LEU A 267 -8.23 2.86 32.60
C LEU A 267 -7.23 3.42 31.60
N LYS A 268 -5.94 3.43 31.96
CA LYS A 268 -4.87 3.84 31.06
C LYS A 268 -4.82 2.94 29.83
N GLN A 269 -4.83 1.62 30.01
CA GLN A 269 -4.83 0.66 28.91
C GLN A 269 -6.04 0.84 27.98
N TYR A 270 -7.26 0.94 28.51
CA TYR A 270 -8.45 1.17 27.69
C TYR A 270 -8.39 2.48 26.90
N ARG A 271 -7.98 3.58 27.55
CA ARG A 271 -7.82 4.87 26.88
C ARG A 271 -6.80 4.81 25.76
N GLU A 272 -5.66 4.19 26.04
CA GLU A 272 -4.60 4.01 25.05
C GLU A 272 -5.06 3.20 23.85
N HIS A 273 -5.77 2.09 24.05
CA HIS A 273 -6.33 1.29 22.97
C HIS A 273 -7.38 2.05 22.16
N PHE A 274 -8.29 2.77 22.82
CA PHE A 274 -9.28 3.59 22.12
C PHE A 274 -8.64 4.75 21.35
N ASP A 275 -7.58 5.35 21.89
CA ASP A 275 -6.82 6.39 21.19
C ASP A 275 -6.12 5.82 19.96
N LEU A 276 -5.55 4.61 20.05
CA LEU A 276 -4.94 3.95 18.91
C LEU A 276 -5.97 3.67 17.81
N PHE A 277 -7.12 3.09 18.14
CA PHE A 277 -8.19 2.87 17.15
C PHE A 277 -8.66 4.17 16.51
N GLU A 278 -8.83 5.23 17.31
CA GLU A 278 -9.23 6.53 16.78
C GLU A 278 -8.19 7.07 15.80
N VAL A 279 -6.89 6.96 16.12
CA VAL A 279 -5.80 7.35 15.22
C VAL A 279 -5.91 6.60 13.90
N GLN A 280 -6.05 5.27 13.94
CA GLN A 280 -6.12 4.47 12.72
C GLN A 280 -7.34 4.82 11.86
N LEU A 281 -8.52 4.94 12.46
CA LEU A 281 -9.75 5.33 11.76
C LEU A 281 -9.63 6.72 11.12
N ARG A 282 -9.03 7.68 11.82
CA ARG A 282 -8.81 9.04 11.30
C ARG A 282 -7.79 9.08 10.16
N ILE A 283 -6.73 8.27 10.22
CA ILE A 283 -5.79 8.13 9.10
C ILE A 283 -6.50 7.51 7.89
N SER A 284 -7.24 6.41 8.08
CA SER A 284 -8.05 5.80 7.02
C SER A 284 -9.04 6.79 6.41
N ARG A 285 -9.68 7.62 7.24
CA ARG A 285 -10.60 8.68 6.80
C ARG A 285 -9.89 9.74 5.96
N TRP A 286 -8.73 10.22 6.40
CA TRP A 286 -7.92 11.18 5.65
C TRP A 286 -7.60 10.66 4.25
N LEU A 287 -7.13 9.41 4.16
CA LEU A 287 -6.78 8.78 2.89
C LEU A 287 -7.99 8.65 1.95
N LEU A 288 -9.14 8.22 2.47
CA LEU A 288 -10.38 8.09 1.68
C LEU A 288 -10.94 9.45 1.24
N LEU A 289 -10.95 10.45 2.12
CA LEU A 289 -11.38 11.82 1.77
C LEU A 289 -10.49 12.41 0.69
N GLY A 290 -9.17 12.20 0.78
CA GLY A 290 -8.23 12.55 -0.25
C GLY A 290 -8.51 11.88 -1.59
N ALA A 291 -8.68 10.56 -1.57
CA ALA A 291 -8.99 9.76 -2.75
C ALA A 291 -10.26 10.23 -3.48
N LEU A 292 -11.30 10.61 -2.72
CA LEU A 292 -12.57 11.10 -3.30
C LEU A 292 -12.43 12.43 -4.04
N THR A 293 -11.39 13.22 -3.77
CA THR A 293 -11.14 14.46 -4.54
C THR A 293 -10.63 14.20 -5.96
N GLY A 294 -10.25 12.96 -6.28
CA GLY A 294 -9.74 12.58 -7.59
C GLY A 294 -8.36 13.17 -7.93
N LYS A 295 -7.71 13.83 -6.96
CA LYS A 295 -6.34 14.35 -7.13
C LYS A 295 -5.34 13.18 -7.08
N SER A 296 -4.31 13.24 -7.93
CA SER A 296 -3.24 12.24 -7.98
C SER A 296 -2.34 12.23 -6.73
N ALA A 297 -2.36 13.30 -5.94
CA ALA A 297 -1.67 13.41 -4.67
C ALA A 297 -2.67 13.47 -3.51
N LEU A 298 -2.33 12.83 -2.39
CA LEU A 298 -3.12 12.91 -1.16
C LEU A 298 -3.09 14.35 -0.59
N PRO A 299 -4.20 14.80 0.01
CA PRO A 299 -4.36 16.17 0.49
C PRO A 299 -3.39 16.49 1.62
N ASP A 300 -2.68 17.61 1.49
CA ASP A 300 -1.60 18.03 2.37
C ASP A 300 -1.68 19.51 2.79
N ASN A 301 -2.51 20.33 2.14
CA ASN A 301 -2.71 21.74 2.50
C ASN A 301 -3.84 21.93 3.52
N LEU A 302 -3.75 22.98 4.34
CA LEU A 302 -4.85 23.34 5.24
C LEU A 302 -6.12 23.64 4.43
N GLY A 303 -7.24 23.02 4.84
CA GLY A 303 -8.52 23.14 4.16
C GLY A 303 -8.76 22.09 3.09
N ASP A 304 -7.73 21.32 2.69
CA ASP A 304 -7.95 20.15 1.86
C ASP A 304 -8.75 19.07 2.65
N PRO A 305 -9.63 18.30 1.97
CA PRO A 305 -10.44 17.28 2.62
C PRO A 305 -9.62 16.25 3.39
N GLY A 306 -9.92 16.07 4.68
CA GLY A 306 -9.29 15.06 5.53
C GLY A 306 -7.96 15.48 6.17
N VAL A 307 -7.41 16.66 5.84
CA VAL A 307 -6.21 17.17 6.53
C VAL A 307 -6.49 17.41 8.01
N ASP A 308 -7.69 17.84 8.37
CA ASP A 308 -8.12 17.99 9.76
C ASP A 308 -8.16 16.63 10.50
N GLU A 309 -8.59 15.56 9.83
CA GLU A 309 -8.59 14.20 10.37
C GLU A 309 -7.17 13.68 10.61
N ARG A 310 -6.25 13.92 9.67
CA ARG A 310 -4.82 13.62 9.83
C ARG A 310 -4.21 14.37 11.02
N GLU A 311 -4.51 15.66 11.18
CA GLU A 311 -4.00 16.47 12.30
C GLU A 311 -4.55 16.00 13.65
N LYS A 312 -5.84 15.62 13.71
CA LYS A 312 -6.43 15.00 14.91
C LYS A 312 -5.74 13.68 15.24
N ALA A 313 -5.49 12.83 14.24
CA ALA A 313 -4.75 11.58 14.44
C ALA A 313 -3.34 11.82 14.98
N LEU A 314 -2.60 12.78 14.39
CA LEU A 314 -1.27 13.16 14.85
C LEU A 314 -1.29 13.66 16.30
N LEU A 315 -2.24 14.54 16.64
CA LEU A 315 -2.39 15.07 17.99
C LEU A 315 -2.64 13.97 19.02
N ILE A 316 -3.48 12.98 18.70
CA ILE A 316 -3.75 11.85 19.59
C ILE A 316 -2.49 10.99 19.73
N ALA A 317 -1.84 10.62 18.63
CA ALA A 317 -0.64 9.78 18.66
C ALA A 317 0.51 10.39 19.47
N ARG A 318 0.66 11.72 19.43
CA ARG A 318 1.68 12.44 20.22
C ARG A 318 1.43 12.45 21.72
N LYS A 319 0.16 12.36 22.17
CA LYS A 319 -0.14 12.21 23.61
C LYS A 319 0.46 10.95 24.21
N HIS A 320 0.77 9.96 23.36
CA HIS A 320 1.31 8.65 23.74
C HIS A 320 2.82 8.52 23.43
N GLU A 321 3.56 9.64 23.34
CA GLU A 321 5.02 9.63 23.17
C GLU A 321 5.78 8.87 24.26
N SER A 322 5.25 8.83 25.47
CA SER A 322 5.84 8.04 26.56
C SER A 322 5.37 6.59 26.59
N SER A 323 4.47 6.19 25.70
CA SER A 323 3.90 4.84 25.73
C SER A 323 4.89 3.76 25.24
N SER A 324 4.72 2.55 25.78
CA SER A 324 5.32 1.33 25.25
C SER A 324 4.68 0.85 23.93
N CYS A 325 3.49 1.35 23.55
CA CYS A 325 2.82 0.96 22.31
C CYS A 325 3.54 1.52 21.08
N GLU A 326 4.07 0.63 20.25
CA GLU A 326 4.81 0.96 19.01
C GLU A 326 3.90 1.48 17.90
N ASP A 327 2.61 1.13 17.94
CA ASP A 327 1.68 1.45 16.86
C ASP A 327 1.41 2.96 16.73
N PHE A 328 1.51 3.73 17.82
CA PHE A 328 1.46 5.19 17.75
C PHE A 328 2.64 5.77 16.97
N TRP A 329 3.83 5.18 17.13
CA TRP A 329 5.02 5.58 16.38
C TRP A 329 4.91 5.17 14.91
N LEU A 330 4.39 3.97 14.64
CA LEU A 330 4.10 3.52 13.27
C LEU A 330 3.09 4.43 12.57
N ALA A 331 2.03 4.85 13.27
CA ALA A 331 1.05 5.78 12.74
C ALA A 331 1.66 7.15 12.41
N ARG A 332 2.47 7.72 13.33
CA ARG A 332 3.17 9.00 13.08
C ARG A 332 4.12 8.92 11.90
N LYS A 333 4.95 7.87 11.88
CA LYS A 333 5.88 7.59 10.78
C LYS A 333 5.13 7.44 9.46
N PHE A 334 4.03 6.71 9.44
CA PHE A 334 3.20 6.53 8.27
C PHE A 334 2.69 7.87 7.71
N ILE A 335 2.15 8.73 8.57
CA ILE A 335 1.66 10.05 8.13
C ILE A 335 2.82 10.88 7.55
N ALA A 336 3.95 10.96 8.27
CA ALA A 336 5.11 11.73 7.83
C ALA A 336 5.69 11.21 6.50
N GLU A 337 5.84 9.89 6.36
CA GLU A 337 6.30 9.28 5.10
C GLU A 337 5.33 9.53 3.95
N THR A 338 4.03 9.49 4.21
CA THR A 338 3.01 9.75 3.21
C THR A 338 3.11 11.19 2.70
N LEU A 339 3.30 12.17 3.59
CA LEU A 339 3.48 13.56 3.22
C LEU A 339 4.81 13.81 2.49
N CYS A 340 5.91 13.20 2.93
CA CYS A 340 7.19 13.27 2.21
C CYS A 340 7.10 12.71 0.78
N ARG A 341 6.25 11.71 0.53
CA ARG A 341 6.06 11.14 -0.82
C ARG A 341 5.23 12.04 -1.72
N ASN A 342 4.43 12.94 -1.16
CA ASN A 342 3.64 13.92 -1.92
C ASN A 342 4.40 15.23 -2.17
N ASP A 343 5.67 15.31 -1.74
CA ASP A 343 6.47 16.51 -1.87
C ASP A 343 6.61 16.90 -3.35
N SER A 344 6.28 18.15 -3.64
CA SER A 344 6.47 18.76 -4.95
C SER A 344 7.06 20.16 -4.74
N LEU A 345 7.81 20.65 -5.73
CA LEU A 345 8.54 21.93 -5.66
C LEU A 345 7.69 23.14 -5.25
N PHE A 346 6.36 23.05 -5.31
CA PHE A 346 5.43 24.14 -5.03
C PHE A 346 4.39 23.82 -3.94
N ASN A 347 4.46 22.66 -3.28
CA ASN A 347 3.49 22.31 -2.24
C ASN A 347 3.83 22.94 -0.88
N HIS A 348 2.81 23.47 -0.22
CA HIS A 348 2.87 23.82 1.19
C HIS A 348 2.29 22.67 2.00
N ILE A 349 3.11 22.01 2.80
CA ILE A 349 2.62 20.91 3.63
C ILE A 349 2.13 21.52 4.95
N TYR A 350 0.84 21.45 5.23
CA TYR A 350 0.36 21.71 6.58
C TYR A 350 0.78 20.54 7.46
N TRP A 351 1.36 20.77 8.63
CA TRP A 351 1.79 19.73 9.56
C TRP A 351 1.84 20.29 10.98
N ASN A 352 1.16 19.61 11.90
CA ASN A 352 1.17 19.93 13.32
C ASN A 352 0.84 21.42 13.59
N GLY A 353 -0.21 21.92 12.95
CA GLY A 353 -0.64 23.32 13.10
C GLY A 353 0.17 24.37 12.34
N GLN A 354 1.13 23.97 11.50
CA GLN A 354 2.05 24.89 10.83
C GLN A 354 2.18 24.59 9.33
N TYR A 355 2.42 25.62 8.52
CA TYR A 355 2.77 25.43 7.11
C TYR A 355 4.27 25.21 6.96
N LEU A 356 4.63 24.13 6.30
CA LEU A 356 6.00 23.77 5.96
C LEU A 356 6.29 24.11 4.51
N LYS A 357 7.47 24.70 4.28
CA LYS A 357 8.02 24.96 2.93
C LYS A 357 8.94 23.85 2.44
N THR A 358 9.43 23.00 3.36
CA THR A 358 10.35 21.89 3.08
C THR A 358 9.93 20.66 3.88
N THR A 359 10.39 19.49 3.46
CA THR A 359 10.13 18.20 4.14
C THR A 359 11.07 17.90 5.32
N ASP A 360 11.98 18.82 5.67
CA ASP A 360 13.02 18.58 6.69
C ASP A 360 12.45 18.16 8.06
N LEU A 361 11.37 18.81 8.49
CA LEU A 361 10.71 18.47 9.76
C LEU A 361 10.03 17.11 9.72
N LEU A 362 9.50 16.70 8.56
CA LEU A 362 8.92 15.37 8.37
C LEU A 362 10.01 14.29 8.34
N LEU A 363 11.15 14.55 7.68
CA LEU A 363 12.31 13.66 7.70
C LEU A 363 12.88 13.50 9.12
N ARG A 364 12.93 14.59 9.89
CA ARG A 364 13.32 14.53 11.31
C ARG A 364 12.35 13.68 12.13
N GLU A 365 11.04 13.85 11.91
CA GLU A 365 10.00 13.05 12.56
C GLU A 365 10.14 11.55 12.26
N ILE A 366 10.38 11.20 10.99
CA ILE A 366 10.66 9.81 10.57
C ILE A 366 11.90 9.28 11.29
N GLY A 367 12.96 10.10 11.40
CA GLY A 367 14.17 9.77 12.15
C GLY A 367 13.89 9.45 13.63
N ILE A 368 13.10 10.29 14.30
CA ILE A 368 12.68 10.08 15.70
C ILE A 368 11.90 8.77 15.83
N CYS A 369 10.94 8.52 14.94
CA CYS A 369 10.13 7.31 14.97
C CYS A 369 11.01 6.06 14.77
N ASN A 370 11.94 6.08 13.80
CA ASN A 370 12.86 4.98 13.55
C ASN A 370 13.78 4.70 14.74
N GLN A 371 14.31 5.74 15.40
CA GLN A 371 15.13 5.57 16.60
C GLN A 371 14.33 4.90 17.73
N ARG A 372 13.06 5.27 17.91
CA ARG A 372 12.20 4.67 18.95
C ARG A 372 11.82 3.23 18.64
N LEU A 373 11.46 2.94 17.39
CA LEU A 373 11.10 1.59 16.94
C LEU A 373 12.32 0.64 16.97
N ASN A 374 13.50 1.12 16.58
CA ASN A 374 14.72 0.29 16.55
C ASN A 374 15.38 0.16 17.93
N GLY A 375 15.31 1.21 18.77
CA GLY A 375 15.90 1.22 20.12
C GLY A 375 15.25 0.26 21.12
N ARG A 376 14.11 -0.37 20.76
CA ARG A 376 13.46 -1.42 21.54
C ARG A 376 13.70 -2.84 20.99
N MET A 377 14.36 -2.97 19.83
CA MET A 377 14.74 -4.27 19.25
C MET A 377 16.12 -4.78 19.72
N GLN A 378 16.80 -4.09 20.63
CA GLN A 378 17.96 -4.65 21.33
C GLN A 378 17.48 -5.24 22.67
N PRO A 379 17.56 -6.57 22.85
CA PRO A 379 17.13 -7.24 24.08
C PRO A 379 17.98 -6.89 25.30
#